data_AF-A0AAD7CTZ9-F1
#
_entry.id   AF-A0AAD7CTZ9-F1
#
_cell.length_a   1.000
_cell.length_b   1.000
_cell.length_c   1.000
_cell.angle_alpha   90.00
_cell.angle_beta   90.00
_cell.angle_gamma   90.00
#
_symmetry.space_group_name_H-M   'P 1'
#
loop_
_entity.id
_entity.type
_entity.pdbx_description
1 polymer ?
#
loop_
_entity_poly.entity_id
_entity_poly.type
_entity_poly.pdbx_seq_one_letter_code
_entity_poly.pdbx_strand_id
1 'polypeptide(L)'
;MDDADTLERVESLWFDDGNIVICAHNVLFRVFRGILAARSPVFAEMLAFPQAEDAETIDGCPVLHLDDSAADTMYFLKAIFDYEFFAPYPAKTDFDAIHGILRLGQKYRVEPLRRRALQHLSSAHPTTL
;
A
#
# COMPACT_ATOMS: atom_id res chain seq x y z
N MET A 1 -2.08 26.82 18.27
CA MET A 1 -2.86 27.30 17.12
C MET A 1 -2.93 26.10 16.23
N ASP A 2 -4.07 25.43 16.29
CA ASP A 2 -4.24 24.03 15.93
C ASP A 2 -4.14 23.84 14.42
N ASP A 3 -3.00 23.32 13.95
CA ASP A 3 -2.93 22.64 12.65
C ASP A 3 -3.73 21.36 12.80
N ALA A 4 -5.04 21.45 12.55
CA ALA A 4 -5.88 20.27 12.40
C ALA A 4 -5.28 19.43 11.27
N ASP A 5 -4.85 18.21 11.61
CA ASP A 5 -4.37 17.16 10.69
C ASP A 5 -5.35 17.05 9.52
N THR A 6 -5.05 17.77 8.44
CA THR A 6 -5.93 17.80 7.28
C THR A 6 -5.69 16.50 6.54
N LEU A 7 -6.76 15.71 6.41
CA LEU A 7 -6.71 14.46 5.68
C LEU A 7 -6.53 14.74 4.19
N GLU A 8 -5.50 14.15 3.60
CA GLU A 8 -5.15 14.28 2.18
C GLU A 8 -5.56 13.02 1.41
N ARG A 9 -6.31 13.19 0.32
CA ARG A 9 -6.71 12.07 -0.55
C ARG A 9 -5.72 11.91 -1.69
N VAL A 10 -5.28 10.68 -1.95
CA VAL A 10 -4.41 10.39 -3.10
C VAL A 10 -5.27 10.00 -4.30
N GLU A 11 -5.50 10.95 -5.20
CA GLU A 11 -6.38 10.80 -6.37
C GLU A 11 -6.04 9.57 -7.24
N SER A 12 -4.75 9.26 -7.45
CA SER A 12 -4.33 8.08 -8.22
C SER A 12 -4.71 6.73 -7.59
N LEU A 13 -5.11 6.74 -6.31
CA LEU A 13 -5.54 5.58 -5.53
C LEU A 13 -6.91 5.85 -4.88
N TRP A 14 -7.71 6.74 -5.48
CA TRP A 14 -9.05 7.05 -5.06
C TRP A 14 -10.05 6.49 -6.07
N PHE A 15 -10.43 5.23 -5.91
CA PHE A 15 -11.36 4.57 -6.80
C PHE A 15 -12.81 4.89 -6.39
N ASP A 16 -13.63 5.36 -7.34
CA ASP A 16 -15.02 5.76 -7.11
C ASP A 16 -15.91 4.61 -6.60
N ASP A 17 -15.59 3.39 -7.00
CA ASP A 17 -16.23 2.14 -6.57
C ASP A 17 -15.42 1.38 -5.50
N GLY A 18 -14.35 2.00 -4.98
CA GLY A 18 -13.59 1.48 -3.85
C GLY A 18 -14.48 1.29 -2.63
N ASN A 19 -14.22 0.22 -1.88
CA ASN A 19 -15.08 -0.24 -0.78
C ASN A 19 -14.34 -0.34 0.56
N ILE A 20 -13.14 0.21 0.64
CA ILE A 20 -12.38 0.42 1.87
C ILE A 20 -11.49 1.65 1.71
N VAL A 21 -11.33 2.42 2.78
CA VAL A 21 -10.33 3.49 2.86
C VAL A 21 -9.17 3.02 3.72
N ILE A 22 -7.96 3.06 3.17
CA ILE A 22 -6.73 2.89 3.93
C ILE A 22 -6.29 4.28 4.40
N CYS A 23 -6.04 4.42 5.69
CA CYS A 23 -5.50 5.63 6.29
C CYS A 23 -4.07 5.34 6.77
N ALA A 24 -3.09 6.09 6.27
CA ALA A 24 -1.72 6.06 6.77
C ALA A 24 -1.34 7.47 7.23
N HIS A 25 -1.26 7.68 8.54
CA HIS A 25 -1.16 9.00 9.15
C HIS A 25 -2.33 9.91 8.70
N ASN A 26 -2.07 10.99 7.98
CA ASN A 26 -3.09 11.91 7.46
C ASN A 26 -3.39 11.68 5.96
N VAL A 27 -2.94 10.58 5.36
CA VAL A 27 -3.11 10.30 3.93
C VAL A 27 -4.07 9.13 3.71
N LEU A 28 -5.04 9.35 2.83
CA LEU A 28 -6.15 8.45 2.55
C LEU A 28 -6.07 7.86 1.15
N PHE A 29 -6.38 6.56 1.06
CA PHE A 29 -6.43 5.80 -0.18
C PHE A 29 -7.75 5.01 -0.23
N ARG A 30 -8.61 5.25 -1.23
CA ARG A 30 -9.87 4.53 -1.37
C ARG A 30 -9.71 3.42 -2.40
N VAL A 31 -9.65 2.18 -1.93
CA VAL A 31 -9.25 1.01 -2.73
C VAL A 31 -10.20 -0.18 -2.57
N PHE A 32 -9.83 -1.34 -3.13
CA PHE A 32 -10.65 -2.54 -3.12
C PHE A 32 -10.20 -3.54 -2.05
N ARG A 33 -11.07 -3.78 -1.08
CA ARG A 33 -10.91 -4.74 0.01
C ARG A 33 -10.56 -6.14 -0.48
N GLY A 34 -11.25 -6.62 -1.51
CA GLY A 34 -11.05 -7.96 -2.08
C GLY A 34 -9.66 -8.14 -2.70
N ILE A 35 -9.13 -7.11 -3.36
CA ILE A 35 -7.80 -7.15 -3.99
C ILE A 35 -6.72 -7.18 -2.91
N LEU A 36 -6.84 -6.34 -1.87
CA LEU A 36 -5.89 -6.36 -0.73
C LEU A 36 -5.85 -7.74 -0.07
N ALA A 37 -7.01 -8.31 0.27
CA ALA A 37 -7.10 -9.63 0.87
C ALA A 37 -6.55 -10.75 -0.04
N ALA A 38 -6.78 -10.67 -1.36
CA ALA A 38 -6.27 -11.66 -2.30
C ALA A 38 -4.75 -11.59 -2.48
N ARG A 39 -4.15 -10.40 -2.33
CA ARG A 39 -2.72 -10.17 -2.54
C ARG A 39 -1.89 -10.33 -1.27
N SER A 40 -2.51 -10.18 -0.10
CA SER A 40 -1.84 -10.20 1.18
C SER A 40 -2.64 -11.03 2.20
N PRO A 41 -2.05 -12.11 2.74
CA PRO A 41 -2.71 -12.87 3.81
C PRO A 41 -2.86 -12.04 5.10
N VAL A 42 -1.98 -11.07 5.34
CA VAL A 42 -2.07 -10.17 6.50
C VAL A 42 -3.27 -9.24 6.36
N PHE A 43 -3.48 -8.62 5.19
CA PHE A 43 -4.70 -7.86 4.95
C PHE A 43 -5.94 -8.77 4.98
N ALA A 44 -5.88 -10.00 4.45
CA ALA A 44 -7.01 -10.92 4.52
C ALA A 44 -7.45 -11.18 5.96
N GLU A 45 -6.49 -11.40 6.87
CA GLU A 45 -6.73 -11.59 8.29
C GLU A 45 -7.28 -10.32 8.95
N MET A 46 -6.63 -9.16 8.75
CA MET A 46 -7.08 -7.87 9.29
C MET A 46 -8.51 -7.54 8.88
N LEU A 47 -8.85 -7.83 7.62
CA LEU A 47 -10.16 -7.53 7.06
C LEU A 47 -11.22 -8.54 7.46
N ALA A 48 -10.85 -9.78 7.80
CA ALA A 48 -11.80 -10.83 8.19
C ALA A 48 -12.48 -10.56 9.52
N PHE A 49 -11.90 -9.73 10.38
CA PHE A 49 -12.51 -9.35 11.65
C PHE A 49 -13.75 -8.46 11.41
N PRO A 50 -14.88 -8.76 12.08
CA PRO A 50 -16.03 -7.88 12.04
C PRO A 50 -15.64 -6.52 12.59
N GLN A 51 -15.91 -5.47 11.82
CA GLN A 51 -15.77 -4.10 12.28
C GLN A 51 -16.83 -3.84 13.37
N ALA A 52 -16.49 -3.01 14.35
CA ALA A 52 -17.46 -2.58 15.37
C ALA A 52 -18.61 -1.79 14.73
N GLU A 53 -19.77 -1.74 15.39
CA GLU A 53 -20.94 -1.01 14.87
C GLU A 53 -20.68 0.50 14.71
N ASP A 54 -19.72 1.03 15.47
CA ASP A 54 -19.26 2.42 15.48
C ASP A 54 -17.93 2.62 14.72
N ALA A 55 -17.55 1.68 13.86
CA ALA A 55 -16.33 1.80 13.06
C ALA A 55 -16.33 3.08 12.20
N GLU A 56 -15.17 3.72 12.14
CA GLU A 56 -14.97 4.93 11.36
C GLU A 56 -15.24 4.66 9.87
N THR A 57 -15.98 5.59 9.25
CA THR A 57 -16.25 5.54 7.81
C THR A 57 -15.93 6.87 7.15
N ILE A 58 -15.40 6.80 5.93
CA ILE A 58 -15.18 7.93 5.04
C ILE A 58 -15.87 7.61 3.71
N ASP A 59 -16.73 8.51 3.24
CA ASP A 59 -17.56 8.34 2.04
C ASP A 59 -18.34 6.98 2.06
N GLY A 60 -18.82 6.58 3.24
CA GLY A 60 -19.56 5.33 3.45
C GLY A 60 -18.70 4.06 3.41
N CYS A 61 -17.37 4.19 3.28
CA CYS A 61 -16.43 3.07 3.30
C CYS A 61 -15.76 2.94 4.67
N PRO A 62 -15.58 1.72 5.22
CA PRO A 62 -14.84 1.54 6.46
C PRO A 62 -13.38 1.97 6.31
N VAL A 63 -12.82 2.58 7.36
CA VAL A 63 -11.43 3.02 7.40
C VAL A 63 -10.56 1.95 8.09
N LEU A 64 -9.45 1.59 7.46
CA LEU A 64 -8.39 0.76 8.05
C LEU A 64 -7.14 1.62 8.22
N HIS A 65 -6.78 1.87 9.47
CA HIS A 65 -5.58 2.62 9.84
C HIS A 65 -4.34 1.72 9.80
N LEU A 66 -3.27 2.21 9.17
CA LEU A 66 -1.96 1.58 9.13
C LEU A 66 -0.93 2.50 9.81
N ASP A 67 -0.11 1.93 10.67
CA ASP A 67 1.01 2.63 11.32
C ASP A 67 2.22 2.84 10.39
N ASP A 68 2.04 2.64 9.08
CA ASP A 68 3.11 2.78 8.09
C ASP A 68 3.25 4.22 7.61
N SER A 69 4.39 4.53 6.99
CA SER A 69 4.58 5.83 6.36
C SER A 69 3.59 5.99 5.19
N ALA A 70 3.06 7.21 5.04
CA ALA A 70 2.18 7.52 3.92
C ALA A 70 2.84 7.27 2.56
N ALA A 71 4.14 7.62 2.44
CA ALA A 71 4.91 7.41 1.21
C ALA A 71 5.09 5.92 0.86
N ASP A 72 5.53 5.09 1.81
CA ASP A 72 5.69 3.65 1.57
C ASP A 72 4.33 3.01 1.24
N THR A 73 3.27 3.41 1.95
CA THR A 73 1.91 2.93 1.72
C THR A 73 1.44 3.28 0.32
N MET A 74 1.67 4.52 -0.14
CA MET A 74 1.35 4.94 -1.49
C MET A 74 2.09 4.08 -2.53
N TYR A 75 3.41 3.91 -2.40
CA TYR A 75 4.18 3.09 -3.35
C TYR A 75 3.73 1.63 -3.38
N PHE A 76 3.47 1.05 -2.20
CA PHE A 76 2.98 -0.30 -2.06
C PHE A 76 1.59 -0.50 -2.67
N LEU A 77 0.65 0.40 -2.40
CA LEU A 77 -0.70 0.34 -2.96
C LEU A 77 -0.67 0.56 -4.48
N LYS A 78 0.11 1.53 -4.98
CA LYS A 78 0.31 1.69 -6.43
C LYS A 78 0.83 0.40 -7.05
N ALA A 79 1.81 -0.26 -6.45
CA ALA A 79 2.32 -1.54 -6.97
C ALA A 79 1.32 -2.71 -6.94
N ILE A 80 0.26 -2.62 -6.11
CA ILE A 80 -0.83 -3.61 -6.07
C ILE A 80 -1.87 -3.35 -7.16
N PHE A 81 -2.27 -2.08 -7.34
CA PHE A 81 -3.41 -1.70 -8.18
C PHE A 81 -3.00 -1.27 -9.59
N ASP A 82 -1.77 -0.82 -9.76
CA ASP A 82 -1.17 -0.43 -11.03
C ASP A 82 0.05 -1.33 -11.31
N TYR A 83 -0.12 -2.24 -12.27
CA TYR A 83 0.95 -3.15 -12.67
C TYR A 83 2.15 -2.41 -13.30
N GLU A 84 1.89 -1.30 -14.00
CA GLU A 84 2.93 -0.55 -14.72
C GLU A 84 3.78 0.27 -13.75
N PHE A 85 3.20 0.76 -12.66
CA PHE A 85 3.89 1.56 -11.64
C PHE A 85 5.18 0.90 -11.12
N PHE A 86 5.14 -0.40 -10.86
CA PHE A 86 6.30 -1.16 -10.36
C PHE A 86 6.60 -2.35 -11.26
N ALA A 87 6.83 -2.11 -12.54
CA ALA A 87 7.15 -3.16 -13.51
C ALA A 87 8.41 -3.97 -13.12
N PRO A 88 8.53 -5.24 -13.55
CA PRO A 88 9.72 -6.05 -13.31
C PRO A 88 11.00 -5.42 -13.91
N TYR A 89 12.15 -5.67 -13.28
CA TYR A 89 13.46 -5.36 -13.85
C TYR A 89 13.56 -5.92 -15.29
N PRO A 90 14.13 -5.18 -16.27
CA PRO A 90 14.95 -3.96 -16.13
C PRO A 90 14.20 -2.63 -16.24
N ALA A 91 12.88 -2.61 -16.01
CA ALA A 91 12.15 -1.34 -15.98
C ALA A 91 12.75 -0.40 -14.93
N LYS A 92 12.87 0.89 -15.26
CA LYS A 92 13.39 1.89 -14.31
C LYS A 92 12.35 2.17 -13.22
N THR A 93 12.82 2.35 -12.00
CA THR A 93 12.01 2.74 -10.84
C THR A 93 12.91 3.43 -9.82
N ASP A 94 12.32 4.18 -8.90
CA ASP A 94 13.05 4.98 -7.91
C ASP A 94 13.42 4.16 -6.67
N PHE A 95 14.53 4.52 -6.02
CA PHE A 95 15.01 3.82 -4.83
C PHE A 95 13.98 3.83 -3.69
N ASP A 96 13.31 4.97 -3.47
CA ASP A 96 12.30 5.10 -2.42
C ASP A 96 11.10 4.18 -2.68
N ALA A 97 10.67 4.03 -3.94
CA ALA A 97 9.63 3.08 -4.31
C ALA A 97 10.09 1.63 -4.05
N ILE A 98 11.32 1.27 -4.43
CA ILE A 98 11.87 -0.06 -4.17
C ILE A 98 11.91 -0.34 -2.66
N HIS A 99 12.43 0.61 -1.87
CA HIS A 99 12.56 0.47 -0.43
C HIS A 99 11.19 0.34 0.26
N GLY A 100 10.24 1.22 -0.05
CA GLY A 100 8.89 1.18 0.52
C GLY A 100 8.13 -0.09 0.15
N ILE A 101 8.16 -0.49 -1.13
CA ILE A 101 7.52 -1.72 -1.61
C ILE A 101 8.18 -2.96 -1.00
N LEU A 102 9.50 -2.98 -0.82
CA LEU A 102 10.19 -4.10 -0.18
C LEU A 102 9.76 -4.25 1.28
N ARG A 103 9.80 -3.14 2.03
CA ARG A 103 9.45 -3.10 3.45
C ARG A 103 8.01 -3.55 3.68
N LEU A 104 7.05 -2.96 2.96
CA LEU A 104 5.64 -3.29 3.13
C LEU A 104 5.26 -4.62 2.47
N GLY A 105 5.92 -4.99 1.37
CA GLY A 105 5.80 -6.32 0.77
C GLY A 105 6.23 -7.42 1.74
N GLN A 106 7.24 -7.18 2.57
CA GLN A 106 7.61 -8.10 3.66
C GLN A 106 6.59 -8.06 4.82
N LYS A 107 6.24 -6.87 5.32
CA LYS A 107 5.30 -6.70 6.45
C LYS A 107 3.94 -7.36 6.16
N TYR A 108 3.40 -7.10 4.98
CA TYR A 108 2.10 -7.61 4.53
C TYR A 108 2.19 -8.90 3.72
N ARG A 109 3.38 -9.51 3.63
CA ARG A 109 3.62 -10.81 2.97
C ARG A 109 3.13 -10.87 1.51
N VAL A 110 3.35 -9.80 0.75
CA VAL A 110 3.12 -9.76 -0.70
C VAL A 110 4.38 -10.22 -1.43
N GLU A 111 4.62 -11.54 -1.43
CA GLU A 111 5.85 -12.15 -1.94
C GLU A 111 6.23 -11.77 -3.39
N PRO A 112 5.31 -11.62 -4.36
CA PRO A 112 5.66 -11.18 -5.69
C PRO A 112 6.30 -9.79 -5.73
N LEU A 113 5.78 -8.84 -4.92
CA LEU A 113 6.33 -7.50 -4.82
C LEU A 113 7.68 -7.50 -4.09
N ARG A 114 7.78 -8.25 -2.99
CA ARG A 114 9.04 -8.42 -2.25
C ARG A 114 10.15 -8.95 -3.15
N ARG A 115 9.87 -9.99 -3.95
CA ARG A 115 10.83 -10.58 -4.89
C ARG A 115 11.25 -9.59 -5.97
N ARG A 116 10.28 -8.87 -6.55
CA ARG A 116 10.54 -7.87 -7.59
C ARG A 116 11.42 -6.73 -7.07
N ALA A 117 11.15 -6.25 -5.86
CA ALA A 117 11.97 -5.22 -5.23
C ALA A 117 13.41 -5.69 -4.95
N LEU A 118 13.59 -6.95 -4.51
CA LEU A 118 14.92 -7.54 -4.35
C LEU A 118 15.68 -7.66 -5.69
N GLN A 119 15.00 -7.99 -6.78
CA GLN A 119 15.62 -8.05 -8.11
C GLN A 119 16.11 -6.67 -8.57
N HIS A 120 15.32 -5.62 -8.33
CA HIS A 120 15.75 -4.24 -8.60
C HIS A 120 16.99 -3.88 -7.77
N LEU A 121 17.00 -4.18 -6.45
CA LEU A 121 18.16 -3.91 -5.59
C LEU A 121 19.42 -4.69 -5.98
N SER A 122 19.29 -5.98 -6.28
CA SER A 122 20.45 -6.82 -6.60
C SER A 122 21.09 -6.47 -7.94
N SER A 123 20.33 -5.86 -8.85
CA SER A 123 20.87 -5.37 -10.13
C SER A 123 21.70 -4.10 -9.98
N ALA A 124 21.41 -3.27 -8.97
CA ALA A 124 22.16 -2.06 -8.65
C ALA A 124 23.47 -2.35 -7.89
N HIS A 125 23.55 -3.51 -7.23
CA HIS A 125 24.74 -3.98 -6.52
C HIS A 125 25.06 -5.41 -6.98
N PRO A 126 25.78 -5.59 -8.10
CA PRO A 126 26.25 -6.92 -8.48
C PRO A 126 27.13 -7.44 -7.34
N THR A 127 26.61 -8.39 -6.57
CA THR A 127 27.34 -9.09 -5.52
C THR A 127 28.37 -9.99 -6.18
N THR A 128 29.42 -9.38 -6.69
CA THR A 128 30.63 -10.06 -7.13
C THR A 128 31.48 -10.15 -5.87
N LEU A 129 31.41 -11.31 -5.22
CA LEU A 129 32.37 -11.77 -4.23
C LEU A 129 33.49 -12.50 -4.96
#